data_AF-A0A537QEJ1-F1
#
_entry.id   AF-A0A537QEJ1-F1
#
_cell.length_a   1.000
_cell.length_b   1.000
_cell.length_c   1.000
_cell.angle_alpha   90.00
_cell.angle_beta   90.00
_cell.angle_gamma   90.00
#
_symmetry.space_group_name_H-M   'P 1'
#
loop_
_entity.id
_entity.type
_entity.pdbx_description
1 polymer ?
#
loop_
_entity_poly.entity_id
_entity_poly.type
_entity_poly.pdbx_seq_one_letter_code
_entity_poly.pdbx_strand_id
1 'polypeptide(L)'
;MGKKLGSFVFGALAFALVVPAPLGASDRHEAGAQLSLQSGPAANTGPRASQTRPETQAAPLNAVRYFVEFRSRTGFYGHTYVVYGQLDGRGKRTDVHYAGLYPEGGPVGFMLGHVLPVPATVDAVEDDLTDPVTEAYLRIVTAEEFAKITAAIGRLRANTQLWNALLNNCNDFAAELAQELRLRTPSTLLIPELFVSGLREMNGS
;
A
#
# COMPACT_ATOMS: atom_id res chain seq x y z
N MET A 1 42.85 33.52 -22.28
CA MET A 1 41.69 33.73 -23.19
C MET A 1 40.56 32.84 -22.70
N GLY A 2 39.46 33.29 -22.10
CA GLY A 2 38.78 34.57 -22.23
C GLY A 2 37.61 34.43 -23.21
N LYS A 3 36.42 34.09 -22.69
CA LYS A 3 35.10 34.68 -23.03
C LYS A 3 33.97 33.96 -22.29
N LYS A 4 33.49 34.61 -21.22
CA LYS A 4 32.13 34.49 -20.68
C LYS A 4 31.19 35.27 -21.62
N LEU A 5 30.03 34.71 -21.93
CA LEU A 5 28.88 35.38 -22.55
C LEU A 5 27.69 34.42 -22.41
N GLY A 6 26.50 34.75 -21.93
CA GLY A 6 25.93 35.98 -21.40
C GLY A 6 24.58 35.58 -20.78
N SER A 7 24.24 36.20 -19.66
CA SER A 7 22.95 36.03 -18.99
C SER A 7 21.87 36.71 -19.83
N PHE A 8 20.81 35.98 -20.19
CA PHE A 8 19.56 36.57 -20.68
C PHE A 8 18.46 36.27 -19.68
N VAL A 9 18.21 37.27 -18.83
CA VAL A 9 16.99 37.40 -18.03
C VAL A 9 15.92 37.98 -18.95
N PHE A 10 14.87 37.22 -19.24
CA PHE A 10 13.66 37.75 -19.89
C PHE A 10 12.48 37.68 -18.92
N GLY A 11 11.75 38.79 -18.89
CA GLY A 11 10.80 39.21 -17.87
C GLY A 11 9.68 38.23 -17.52
N ALA A 12 9.35 38.23 -16.23
CA ALA A 12 8.10 37.72 -15.71
C ALA A 12 6.93 38.60 -16.19
N LEU A 13 5.98 38.03 -16.92
CA LEU A 13 4.66 38.61 -17.10
C LEU A 13 3.72 37.99 -16.05
N ALA A 14 3.44 38.75 -14.98
CA ALA A 14 2.41 38.41 -14.02
C ALA A 14 1.04 38.81 -14.58
N PHE A 15 0.23 37.84 -14.99
CA PHE A 15 -1.20 38.06 -15.24
C PHE A 15 -1.95 37.99 -13.92
N ALA A 16 -2.34 39.17 -13.40
CA ALA A 16 -3.26 39.28 -12.29
C ALA A 16 -4.69 38.97 -12.77
N LEU A 17 -5.19 37.78 -12.43
CA LEU A 17 -6.61 37.45 -12.57
C LEU A 17 -7.38 38.05 -11.39
N VAL A 18 -8.19 39.05 -11.70
CA VAL A 18 -9.15 39.70 -10.81
C VAL A 18 -10.28 38.71 -10.51
N VAL A 19 -10.51 38.44 -9.22
CA VAL A 19 -11.66 37.68 -8.72
C VAL A 19 -12.80 38.65 -8.39
N PRO A 20 -14.00 38.48 -8.97
CA PRO A 20 -15.21 39.08 -8.42
C PRO A 20 -15.98 38.02 -7.59
N ALA A 21 -16.20 38.32 -6.31
CA ALA A 21 -17.16 37.63 -5.46
C ALA A 21 -18.56 38.25 -5.65
N PRO A 22 -19.63 37.44 -5.78
CA PRO A 22 -20.98 37.89 -5.46
C PRO A 22 -21.38 37.46 -4.04
N LEU A 23 -21.79 38.48 -3.27
CA LEU A 23 -22.64 38.39 -2.08
C LEU A 23 -24.04 37.92 -2.47
N GLY A 24 -24.71 37.15 -1.60
CA GLY A 24 -26.17 37.12 -1.55
C GLY A 24 -26.79 35.73 -1.45
N ALA A 25 -27.45 35.49 -0.32
CA ALA A 25 -28.11 34.26 0.09
C ALA A 25 -29.40 33.93 -0.67
N SER A 26 -29.76 32.64 -0.73
CA SER A 26 -31.07 32.15 -0.31
C SER A 26 -31.11 30.62 -0.31
N ASP A 27 -31.48 30.09 0.85
CA ASP A 27 -32.40 28.99 1.11
C ASP A 27 -32.32 27.73 0.24
N ARG A 28 -32.05 26.59 0.89
CA ARG A 28 -33.08 25.55 1.06
C ARG A 28 -32.61 24.31 1.85
N HIS A 29 -33.46 23.96 2.82
CA HIS A 29 -33.70 22.66 3.44
C HIS A 29 -32.66 22.08 4.41
N GLU A 30 -32.62 22.66 5.61
CA GLU A 30 -32.48 21.87 6.83
C GLU A 30 -33.82 21.18 7.14
N ALA A 31 -33.84 19.86 7.11
CA ALA A 31 -34.93 19.07 7.67
C ALA A 31 -34.57 18.66 9.10
N GLY A 32 -34.96 19.50 10.06
CA GLY A 32 -35.10 19.09 11.44
C GLY A 32 -36.45 18.38 11.64
N ALA A 33 -36.43 17.21 12.29
CA ALA A 33 -37.56 16.73 13.07
C ALA A 33 -37.03 15.80 14.17
N GLN A 34 -36.98 16.34 15.38
CA GLN A 34 -36.85 15.57 16.60
C GLN A 34 -38.23 15.05 17.06
N LEU A 35 -38.16 13.95 17.83
CA LEU A 35 -39.07 13.53 18.92
C LEU A 35 -40.48 13.02 18.54
N SER A 36 -40.76 11.77 18.91
CA SER A 36 -41.59 11.51 20.11
C SER A 36 -41.57 10.03 20.54
N LEU A 37 -41.80 9.86 21.84
CA LEU A 37 -41.70 8.69 22.69
C LEU A 37 -42.81 7.66 22.41
N GLN A 38 -42.50 6.37 22.58
CA GLN A 38 -43.51 5.37 22.94
C GLN A 38 -42.92 4.33 23.91
N SER A 39 -43.42 4.41 25.14
CA SER A 39 -43.23 3.44 26.22
C SER A 39 -44.38 2.43 26.19
N GLY A 40 -44.09 1.14 26.34
CA GLY A 40 -45.06 0.04 26.53
C GLY A 40 -44.37 -1.28 26.89
N PRO A 41 -45.02 -2.21 27.63
CA PRO A 41 -44.44 -2.78 28.85
C PRO A 41 -43.79 -4.17 28.73
N ALA A 42 -43.16 -4.54 29.86
CA ALA A 42 -42.26 -5.66 30.15
C ALA A 42 -42.80 -7.09 29.96
N ALA A 43 -41.88 -8.03 29.68
CA ALA A 43 -41.52 -9.16 30.55
C ALA A 43 -40.71 -10.23 29.78
N ASN A 44 -39.47 -10.54 30.24
CA ASN A 44 -39.07 -11.90 30.61
C ASN A 44 -37.66 -11.89 31.23
N THR A 45 -37.56 -11.95 32.56
CA THR A 45 -36.31 -12.14 33.30
C THR A 45 -36.10 -13.62 33.56
N GLY A 46 -35.31 -14.27 32.70
CA GLY A 46 -34.63 -15.53 33.01
C GLY A 46 -33.14 -15.24 33.27
N PRO A 47 -32.49 -15.86 34.27
CA PRO A 47 -31.07 -15.63 34.51
C PRO A 47 -30.25 -16.33 33.41
N ARG A 48 -29.81 -15.58 32.40
CA ARG A 48 -28.80 -16.05 31.46
C ARG A 48 -27.45 -15.96 32.14
N ALA A 49 -26.88 -17.12 32.46
CA ALA A 49 -25.52 -17.24 32.96
C ALA A 49 -24.56 -16.51 32.01
N SER A 50 -23.92 -15.45 32.52
CA SER A 50 -22.87 -14.71 31.83
C SER A 50 -21.66 -15.63 31.68
N GLN A 51 -21.51 -16.21 30.49
CA GLN A 51 -20.27 -16.86 30.10
C GLN A 51 -19.25 -15.76 29.82
N THR A 52 -18.31 -15.57 30.75
CA THR A 52 -17.15 -14.69 30.56
C THR A 52 -16.31 -15.23 29.42
N ARG A 53 -16.48 -14.65 28.23
CA ARG A 53 -15.55 -14.81 27.12
C ARG A 53 -14.19 -14.26 27.58
N PRO A 54 -13.07 -14.95 27.38
CA PRO A 54 -11.77 -14.37 27.62
C PRO A 54 -11.65 -13.10 26.78
N GLU A 55 -11.56 -11.97 27.46
CA GLU A 55 -11.34 -10.68 26.86
C GLU A 55 -9.94 -10.74 26.25
N THR A 56 -9.84 -10.78 24.92
CA THR A 56 -8.56 -10.66 24.22
C THR A 56 -7.94 -9.36 24.70
N GLN A 57 -6.89 -9.46 25.52
CA GLN A 57 -6.23 -8.32 26.10
C GLN A 57 -5.78 -7.38 24.98
N ALA A 58 -6.42 -6.21 24.89
CA ALA A 58 -6.06 -5.21 23.90
C ALA A 58 -4.57 -4.86 24.12
N ALA A 59 -3.77 -4.97 23.06
CA ALA A 59 -2.36 -4.61 23.12
C ALA A 59 -2.23 -3.18 23.65
N PRO A 60 -1.25 -2.89 24.54
CA PRO A 60 -1.12 -1.57 25.13
C PRO A 60 -0.98 -0.52 24.04
N LEU A 61 -1.65 0.63 24.23
CA LEU A 61 -1.74 1.75 23.28
C LEU A 61 -0.39 2.31 22.82
N ASN A 62 0.72 1.92 23.47
CA ASN A 62 2.09 2.36 23.19
C ASN A 62 3.00 1.23 22.66
N ALA A 63 2.46 0.06 22.32
CA ALA A 63 3.26 -1.02 21.73
C ALA A 63 3.64 -0.66 20.29
N VAL A 64 4.92 -0.85 19.95
CA VAL A 64 5.39 -0.83 18.56
C VAL A 64 4.61 -1.90 17.79
N ARG A 65 4.00 -1.50 16.68
CA ARG A 65 3.34 -2.42 15.75
C ARG A 65 4.13 -2.47 14.46
N TYR A 66 4.02 -3.57 13.73
CA TYR A 66 4.68 -3.72 12.44
C TYR A 66 3.63 -3.75 11.35
N PHE A 67 4.01 -3.28 10.17
CA PHE A 67 3.15 -3.35 9.00
C PHE A 67 3.88 -3.91 7.80
N VAL A 68 3.10 -4.56 6.95
CA VAL A 68 3.47 -4.99 5.60
C VAL A 68 2.32 -4.56 4.70
N GLU A 69 2.62 -3.83 3.63
CA GLU A 69 1.66 -3.33 2.68
C GLU A 69 2.07 -3.74 1.28
N PHE A 70 1.26 -4.59 0.66
CA PHE A 70 1.40 -4.94 -0.75
C PHE A 70 0.82 -3.81 -1.58
N ARG A 71 1.56 -3.29 -2.54
CA ARG A 71 1.13 -2.18 -3.39
C ARG A 71 1.29 -2.54 -4.85
N SER A 72 0.43 -1.97 -5.67
CA SER A 72 0.68 -1.83 -7.10
C SER A 72 0.76 -0.35 -7.47
N ARG A 73 1.49 -0.05 -8.54
CA ARG A 73 1.57 1.29 -9.14
C ARG A 73 1.33 1.24 -10.64
N THR A 74 1.14 2.42 -11.24
CA THR A 74 1.14 2.59 -12.70
C THR A 74 2.46 2.15 -13.32
N GLY A 75 2.42 1.75 -14.59
CA GLY A 75 3.56 1.26 -15.37
C GLY A 75 3.07 0.68 -16.70
N PHE A 76 3.93 0.04 -17.49
CA PHE A 76 3.52 -0.53 -18.79
C PHE A 76 2.32 -1.50 -18.67
N TYR A 77 2.40 -2.43 -17.72
CA TYR A 77 1.24 -3.19 -17.20
C TYR A 77 1.06 -2.99 -15.68
N GLY A 78 1.77 -2.02 -15.10
CA GLY A 78 1.89 -1.81 -13.66
C GLY A 78 3.07 -2.56 -13.04
N HIS A 79 3.25 -2.38 -11.73
CA HIS A 79 4.26 -3.10 -10.95
C HIS A 79 3.78 -3.35 -9.53
N THR A 80 4.03 -4.56 -8.99
CA THR A 80 3.72 -4.93 -7.61
C THR A 80 4.98 -4.90 -6.76
N TYR A 81 4.91 -4.24 -5.61
CA TYR A 81 6.01 -4.12 -4.64
C TYR A 81 5.47 -4.17 -3.21
N VAL A 82 6.35 -4.30 -2.23
CA VAL A 82 6.01 -4.38 -0.81
C VAL A 82 6.65 -3.23 -0.05
N VAL A 83 5.83 -2.57 0.78
CA VAL A 83 6.25 -1.55 1.74
C VAL A 83 6.12 -2.13 3.14
N TYR A 84 7.17 -2.07 3.94
CA TYR A 84 7.17 -2.68 5.26
C TYR A 84 7.91 -1.81 6.27
N GLY A 85 7.52 -1.88 7.53
CA GLY A 85 8.16 -1.09 8.58
C GLY A 85 7.41 -1.13 9.90
N GLN A 86 7.64 -0.10 10.70
CA GLN A 86 7.08 0.03 12.03
C GLN A 86 5.99 1.10 12.08
N LEU A 87 5.11 0.99 13.08
CA LEU A 87 4.14 2.00 13.46
C LEU A 87 4.42 2.41 14.89
N ASP A 88 4.53 3.71 15.13
CA ASP A 88 4.63 4.24 16.49
C ASP A 88 3.29 4.12 17.26
N GLY A 89 3.29 4.50 18.54
CA GLY A 89 2.08 4.46 19.38
C GLY A 89 0.92 5.32 18.85
N ARG A 90 1.17 6.23 17.90
CA ARG A 90 0.15 7.05 17.21
C ARG A 90 -0.27 6.48 15.85
N GLY A 91 0.29 5.33 15.46
CA GLY A 91 0.05 4.73 14.15
C GLY A 91 0.81 5.40 13.01
N LYS A 92 1.80 6.27 13.30
CA LYS A 92 2.64 6.87 12.26
C LYS A 92 3.64 5.84 11.77
N ARG A 93 3.78 5.70 10.46
CA ARG A 93 4.82 4.85 9.84
C ARG A 93 6.21 5.40 10.16
N THR A 94 7.08 4.52 10.62
CA THR A 94 8.49 4.78 10.95
C THR A 94 9.33 3.65 10.42
N ASP A 95 10.59 3.91 10.07
CA ASP A 95 11.50 2.86 9.56
C ASP A 95 10.88 2.13 8.35
N VAL A 96 10.47 2.91 7.35
CA VAL A 96 9.75 2.42 6.17
C VAL A 96 10.74 2.00 5.11
N HIS A 97 10.59 0.76 4.65
CA HIS A 97 11.40 0.14 3.62
C HIS A 97 10.52 -0.32 2.47
N TYR A 98 11.13 -0.45 1.30
CA TYR A 98 10.49 -0.86 0.05
C TYR A 98 11.30 -2.01 -0.55
N ALA A 99 10.59 -2.95 -1.17
CA ALA A 99 11.21 -4.04 -1.93
C ALA A 99 10.25 -4.51 -3.03
N GLY A 100 10.79 -4.71 -4.23
CA GLY A 100 10.13 -5.37 -5.35
C GLY A 100 11.15 -6.15 -6.18
N LEU A 101 10.68 -7.02 -7.08
CA LEU A 101 11.54 -7.77 -8.00
C LEU A 101 11.54 -7.11 -9.39
N TYR A 102 12.71 -6.66 -9.85
CA TYR A 102 12.88 -5.93 -11.11
C TYR A 102 13.87 -6.63 -12.03
N PRO A 103 13.59 -6.75 -13.34
CA PRO A 103 14.61 -7.17 -14.28
C PRO A 103 15.73 -6.12 -14.38
N GLU A 104 16.97 -6.58 -14.37
CA GLU A 104 18.13 -5.75 -14.69
C GLU A 104 18.18 -5.42 -16.19
N GLY A 105 18.94 -4.38 -16.56
CA GLY A 105 19.07 -3.96 -17.97
C GLY A 105 17.93 -3.07 -18.48
N GLY A 106 17.09 -2.56 -17.58
CA GLY A 106 16.05 -1.57 -17.89
C GLY A 106 15.02 -2.08 -18.91
N PRO A 107 14.49 -1.22 -19.79
CA PRO A 107 13.49 -1.63 -20.78
C PRO A 107 13.92 -2.79 -21.68
N VAL A 108 15.21 -2.91 -22.00
CA VAL A 108 15.74 -4.02 -22.82
C VAL A 108 15.66 -5.33 -22.06
N GLY A 109 16.13 -5.36 -20.81
CA GLY A 109 16.04 -6.54 -19.97
C GLY A 109 14.59 -6.95 -19.67
N PHE A 110 13.72 -5.97 -19.45
CA PHE A 110 12.28 -6.19 -19.33
C PHE A 110 11.69 -6.87 -20.57
N MET A 111 11.98 -6.38 -21.78
CA MET A 111 11.49 -6.99 -23.01
C MET A 111 12.08 -8.39 -23.23
N LEU A 112 13.38 -8.58 -22.97
CA LEU A 112 14.06 -9.88 -23.10
C LEU A 112 13.49 -10.91 -22.12
N GLY A 113 13.18 -10.48 -20.90
CA GLY A 113 12.60 -11.27 -19.83
C GLY A 113 11.20 -11.85 -20.14
N HIS A 114 10.55 -11.41 -21.22
CA HIS A 114 9.32 -12.04 -21.71
C HIS A 114 9.59 -13.32 -22.51
N VAL A 115 10.82 -13.50 -23.02
CA VAL A 115 11.21 -14.63 -23.86
C VAL A 115 12.09 -15.62 -23.09
N LEU A 116 13.02 -15.14 -22.28
CA LEU A 116 13.95 -15.96 -21.51
C LEU A 116 14.27 -15.30 -20.15
N PRO A 117 14.63 -16.06 -19.10
CA PRO A 117 14.96 -15.48 -17.80
C PRO A 117 16.18 -14.54 -17.87
N VAL A 118 16.08 -13.38 -17.21
CA VAL A 118 17.15 -12.36 -17.13
C VAL A 118 17.54 -12.08 -15.68
N PRO A 119 18.74 -11.56 -15.38
CA PRO A 119 19.09 -11.14 -14.03
C PRO A 119 18.10 -10.13 -13.44
N ALA A 120 17.96 -10.12 -12.12
CA ALA A 120 16.98 -9.31 -11.42
C ALA A 120 17.49 -8.82 -10.06
N THR A 121 16.98 -7.67 -9.63
CA THR A 121 17.27 -7.06 -8.33
C THR A 121 16.05 -7.09 -7.43
N VAL A 122 16.28 -7.20 -6.11
CA VAL A 122 15.24 -7.09 -5.09
C VAL A 122 15.51 -5.86 -4.23
N ASP A 123 14.95 -4.73 -4.61
CA ASP A 123 15.19 -3.46 -3.91
C ASP A 123 14.06 -2.46 -4.13
N ALA A 124 14.23 -1.25 -3.60
CA ALA A 124 13.39 -0.11 -3.94
C ALA A 124 13.86 0.49 -5.26
N VAL A 125 12.93 0.90 -6.12
CA VAL A 125 13.25 1.79 -7.26
C VAL A 125 12.54 3.13 -7.10
N GLU A 126 13.06 4.18 -7.73
CA GLU A 126 12.51 5.54 -7.64
C GLU A 126 11.02 5.57 -8.00
N ASP A 127 10.62 4.84 -9.04
CA ASP A 127 9.24 4.77 -9.50
C ASP A 127 8.27 4.28 -8.39
N ASP A 128 8.70 3.46 -7.43
CA ASP A 128 7.81 3.02 -6.33
C ASP A 128 7.52 4.14 -5.32
N LEU A 129 8.36 5.18 -5.31
CA LEU A 129 8.24 6.35 -4.44
C LEU A 129 7.46 7.47 -5.14
N THR A 130 7.56 7.55 -6.47
CA THR A 130 7.02 8.69 -7.25
C THR A 130 5.76 8.38 -8.03
N ASP A 131 5.59 7.15 -8.52
CA ASP A 131 4.46 6.82 -9.38
C ASP A 131 3.16 6.65 -8.58
N PRO A 132 2.00 6.99 -9.17
CA PRO A 132 0.71 6.75 -8.55
C PRO A 132 0.49 5.29 -8.16
N VAL A 133 0.18 5.06 -6.88
CA VAL A 133 -0.31 3.77 -6.36
C VAL A 133 -1.70 3.51 -6.95
N THR A 134 -1.89 2.33 -7.54
CA THR A 134 -3.18 1.92 -8.12
C THR A 134 -4.01 1.10 -7.12
N GLU A 135 -3.38 0.19 -6.37
CA GLU A 135 -4.03 -0.58 -5.30
C GLU A 135 -3.07 -0.79 -4.13
N ALA A 136 -3.63 -0.99 -2.94
CA ALA A 136 -2.86 -1.26 -1.73
C ALA A 136 -3.60 -2.22 -0.79
N TYR A 137 -2.85 -3.13 -0.18
CA TYR A 137 -3.33 -4.05 0.83
C TYR A 137 -2.42 -4.02 2.07
N LEU A 138 -2.90 -3.34 3.12
CA LEU A 138 -2.18 -3.15 4.37
C LEU A 138 -2.47 -4.29 5.36
N ARG A 139 -1.42 -4.80 6.00
CA ARG A 139 -1.53 -5.74 7.11
C ARG A 139 -0.71 -5.28 8.30
N ILE A 140 -1.37 -5.23 9.45
CA ILE A 140 -0.70 -5.15 10.74
C ILE A 140 -0.27 -6.55 11.12
N VAL A 141 1.01 -6.73 11.36
CA VAL A 141 1.62 -8.04 11.61
C VAL A 141 2.28 -8.07 12.99
N THR A 142 2.43 -9.26 13.52
CA THR A 142 3.20 -9.52 14.75
C THR A 142 4.70 -9.30 14.51
N ALA A 143 5.47 -9.18 15.58
CA ALA A 143 6.93 -9.09 15.49
C ALA A 143 7.54 -10.33 14.83
N GLU A 144 6.97 -11.52 15.07
CA GLU A 144 7.44 -12.77 14.47
C GLU A 144 7.19 -12.80 12.95
N GLU A 145 6.00 -12.40 12.52
CA GLU A 145 5.66 -12.29 11.10
C GLU A 145 6.53 -11.25 10.38
N PHE A 146 6.78 -10.11 11.02
CA PHE A 146 7.68 -9.09 10.48
C PHE A 146 9.12 -9.62 10.35
N ALA A 147 9.61 -10.38 11.32
CA ALA A 147 10.92 -11.02 11.25
C ALA A 147 11.00 -12.03 10.09
N LYS A 148 9.92 -12.79 9.81
CA LYS A 148 9.86 -13.70 8.66
C LYS A 148 9.95 -12.95 7.33
N ILE A 149 9.19 -11.87 7.17
CA ILE A 149 9.22 -11.04 5.96
C ILE A 149 10.59 -10.42 5.74
N THR A 150 11.17 -9.79 6.76
CA THR A 150 12.50 -9.16 6.65
C THR A 150 13.59 -10.19 6.35
N ALA A 151 13.52 -11.38 6.96
CA ALA A 151 14.42 -12.48 6.63
C ALA A 151 14.22 -12.98 5.19
N ALA A 152 12.98 -13.12 4.70
CA ALA A 152 12.69 -13.54 3.34
C ALA A 152 13.25 -12.55 2.31
N ILE A 153 12.99 -11.25 2.49
CA ILE A 153 13.54 -10.19 1.63
C ILE A 153 15.09 -10.20 1.68
N GLY A 154 15.67 -10.40 2.87
CA GLY A 154 17.12 -10.54 3.03
C GLY A 154 17.70 -11.72 2.26
N ARG A 155 17.04 -12.89 2.28
CA ARG A 155 17.43 -14.06 1.47
C ARG A 155 17.31 -13.78 -0.02
N LEU A 156 16.23 -13.14 -0.45
CA LEU A 156 16.02 -12.81 -1.86
C LEU A 156 17.08 -11.83 -2.39
N ARG A 157 17.46 -10.83 -1.58
CA ARG A 157 18.57 -9.91 -1.87
C ARG A 157 19.94 -10.59 -1.93
N ALA A 158 20.20 -11.56 -1.06
CA ALA A 158 21.50 -12.21 -0.95
C ALA A 158 21.79 -13.23 -2.07
N ASN A 159 20.77 -13.65 -2.82
CA ASN A 159 20.88 -14.64 -3.87
C ASN A 159 20.65 -14.02 -5.26
N THR A 160 21.29 -14.57 -6.28
CA THR A 160 21.01 -14.19 -7.67
C THR A 160 19.55 -14.46 -7.99
N GLN A 161 18.82 -13.42 -8.39
CA GLN A 161 17.45 -13.54 -8.85
C GLN A 161 17.41 -13.55 -10.37
N LEU A 162 16.46 -14.31 -10.91
CA LEU A 162 16.13 -14.29 -12.32
C LEU A 162 14.69 -13.81 -12.48
N TRP A 163 14.48 -12.84 -13.34
CA TRP A 163 13.15 -12.35 -13.69
C TRP A 163 12.69 -12.96 -15.02
N ASN A 164 11.45 -13.38 -15.06
CA ASN A 164 10.74 -13.74 -16.28
C ASN A 164 9.26 -13.37 -16.13
N ALA A 165 8.69 -12.74 -17.15
CA ALA A 165 7.33 -12.21 -17.10
C ALA A 165 6.27 -13.25 -16.71
N LEU A 166 6.47 -14.53 -17.05
CA LEU A 166 5.50 -15.61 -16.83
C LEU A 166 5.86 -16.55 -15.67
N LEU A 167 7.14 -16.64 -15.30
CA LEU A 167 7.62 -17.67 -14.38
C LEU A 167 8.16 -17.13 -13.05
N ASN A 168 8.69 -15.91 -13.04
CA ASN A 168 9.17 -15.26 -11.83
C ASN A 168 9.15 -13.74 -12.01
N ASN A 169 8.04 -13.13 -11.63
CA ASN A 169 7.77 -11.72 -11.82
C ASN A 169 7.48 -11.00 -10.48
N CYS A 170 7.05 -9.74 -10.55
CA CYS A 170 6.78 -8.92 -9.36
C CYS A 170 5.63 -9.46 -8.49
N ASN A 171 4.65 -10.14 -9.08
CA ASN A 171 3.57 -10.79 -8.34
C ASN A 171 4.03 -12.10 -7.70
N ASP A 172 4.93 -12.87 -8.34
CA ASP A 172 5.51 -14.06 -7.72
C ASP A 172 6.28 -13.69 -6.45
N PHE A 173 7.09 -12.62 -6.52
CA PHE A 173 7.76 -12.03 -5.36
C PHE A 173 6.77 -11.66 -4.24
N ALA A 174 5.71 -10.94 -4.58
CA ALA A 174 4.71 -10.54 -3.60
C ALA A 174 3.91 -11.73 -3.04
N ALA A 175 3.65 -12.75 -3.87
CA ALA A 175 2.99 -13.98 -3.46
C ALA A 175 3.84 -14.79 -2.48
N GLU A 176 5.15 -14.91 -2.71
CA GLU A 176 6.07 -15.57 -1.78
C GLU A 176 6.03 -14.91 -0.39
N LEU A 177 6.11 -13.58 -0.34
CA LEU A 177 6.01 -12.83 0.91
C LEU A 177 4.63 -12.95 1.57
N ALA A 178 3.55 -12.91 0.78
CA ALA A 178 2.20 -13.13 1.30
C ALA A 178 2.05 -14.54 1.91
N GLN A 179 2.67 -15.56 1.31
CA GLN A 179 2.63 -16.94 1.81
C GLN A 179 3.45 -17.14 3.09
N GLU A 180 4.55 -16.40 3.29
CA GLU A 180 5.27 -16.35 4.58
C GLU A 180 4.37 -15.84 5.73
N LEU A 181 3.39 -14.98 5.39
CA LEU A 181 2.32 -14.51 6.29
C LEU A 181 1.09 -15.41 6.30
N ARG A 182 1.16 -16.59 5.66
CA ARG A 182 0.06 -17.56 5.51
C ARG A 182 -1.18 -17.00 4.83
N LEU A 183 -1.00 -16.01 3.95
CA LEU A 183 -2.07 -15.44 3.15
C LEU A 183 -2.32 -16.29 1.91
N ARG A 184 -3.58 -16.29 1.47
CA ARG A 184 -3.96 -16.81 0.16
C ARG A 184 -3.50 -15.85 -0.92
N THR A 185 -3.10 -16.36 -2.07
CA THR A 185 -2.63 -15.55 -3.20
C THR A 185 -3.48 -15.80 -4.44
N PRO A 186 -3.87 -14.77 -5.21
CA PRO A 186 -4.44 -14.96 -6.53
C PRO A 186 -3.34 -15.42 -7.52
N SER A 187 -3.73 -15.65 -8.78
CA SER A 187 -2.76 -15.98 -9.84
C SER A 187 -1.74 -14.86 -10.02
N THR A 188 -0.46 -15.21 -10.07
CA THR A 188 0.65 -14.25 -10.26
C THR A 188 0.75 -13.73 -11.70
N LEU A 189 -0.01 -14.32 -12.63
CA LEU A 189 -0.13 -13.85 -14.02
C LEU A 189 -1.15 -12.72 -14.21
N LEU A 190 -1.87 -12.33 -13.16
CA LEU A 190 -2.74 -11.16 -13.21
C LEU A 190 -1.90 -9.88 -13.39
N ILE A 191 -2.52 -8.83 -13.93
CA ILE A 191 -1.88 -7.51 -13.83
C ILE A 191 -1.74 -7.11 -12.35
N PRO A 192 -0.64 -6.43 -11.96
CA PRO A 192 -0.35 -5.99 -10.60
C PRO A 192 -1.52 -5.45 -9.79
N GLU A 193 -2.33 -4.58 -10.38
CA GLU A 193 -3.50 -3.99 -9.70
C GLU A 193 -4.53 -5.05 -9.29
N LEU A 194 -4.88 -5.95 -10.22
CA LEU A 194 -5.82 -7.04 -9.94
C LEU A 194 -5.22 -8.08 -9.00
N PHE A 195 -3.91 -8.30 -9.05
CA PHE A 195 -3.22 -9.16 -8.10
C PHE A 195 -3.34 -8.61 -6.67
N VAL A 196 -3.07 -7.33 -6.45
CA VAL A 196 -3.16 -6.70 -5.11
C VAL A 196 -4.62 -6.60 -4.64
N SER A 197 -5.56 -6.28 -5.53
CA SER A 197 -7.00 -6.35 -5.18
C SER A 197 -7.40 -7.77 -4.79
N GLY A 198 -6.97 -8.78 -5.55
CA GLY A 198 -7.25 -10.18 -5.25
C GLY A 198 -6.63 -10.65 -3.92
N LEU A 199 -5.44 -10.18 -3.57
CA LEU A 199 -4.85 -10.42 -2.25
C LEU A 199 -5.76 -9.88 -1.14
N ARG A 200 -6.25 -8.64 -1.27
CA ARG A 200 -7.16 -8.02 -0.31
C ARG A 200 -8.48 -8.78 -0.21
N GLU A 201 -9.09 -9.12 -1.34
CA GLU A 201 -10.37 -9.83 -1.40
C GLU A 201 -10.31 -11.23 -0.77
N MET A 202 -9.22 -11.97 -0.99
CA MET A 202 -9.08 -13.34 -0.49
C MET A 202 -8.78 -13.43 1.01
N ASN A 203 -8.23 -12.37 1.60
CA ASN A 203 -7.70 -12.39 2.96
C ASN A 203 -8.39 -11.41 3.92
N GLY A 204 -9.32 -10.61 3.41
CA GLY A 204 -10.00 -9.57 4.19
C GLY A 204 -9.13 -8.34 4.43
N SER A 205 -9.79 -7.24 4.79
CA SER A 205 -9.17 -5.93 5.08
C SER A 205 -8.38 -5.91 6.38
#